data_AF-A0A961S648-F1
#
_entry.id   AF-A0A961S648-F1
#
_cell.length_a   1.000
_cell.length_b   1.000
_cell.length_c   1.000
_cell.angle_alpha   90.00
_cell.angle_beta   90.00
_cell.angle_gamma   90.00
#
_symmetry.space_group_name_H-M   'P 1'
#
loop_
_entity.id
_entity.type
_entity.pdbx_description
1 polymer ?
#
loop_
_entity_poly.entity_id
_entity_poly.type
_entity_poly.pdbx_seq_one_letter_code
_entity_poly.pdbx_strand_id
1 'polypeptide(L)'
;FVLPKELRVSGIKDTLRWEFQRSQEILKQRVGDGPFLMGEAMTVPDIILTHCLGWGLAAQFPIKECWLGNYWEIMRKRPAYQRAEAR
;
A
#
# COMPACT_ATOMS: atom_id res chain seq x y z
N PHE A 1 -1.72 -13.35 -16.57
CA PHE A 1 -2.54 -12.13 -16.43
C PHE A 1 -3.98 -12.58 -16.23
N VAL A 2 -4.68 -12.07 -15.21
CA VAL A 2 -6.07 -12.44 -14.89
C VAL A 2 -7.05 -12.04 -16.01
N LEU A 3 -6.75 -10.99 -16.76
CA LEU A 3 -7.60 -10.52 -17.85
C LEU A 3 -7.54 -11.42 -19.10
N PRO A 4 -8.63 -11.51 -19.88
CA PRO A 4 -8.65 -12.04 -21.25
C PRO A 4 -7.57 -11.40 -22.13
N LYS A 5 -7.09 -12.12 -23.16
CA LYS A 5 -5.90 -11.69 -23.95
C LYS A 5 -6.14 -10.35 -24.64
N GLU A 6 -7.33 -10.15 -25.17
CA GLU A 6 -7.82 -8.98 -25.88
C GLU A 6 -7.90 -7.71 -25.02
N LEU A 7 -8.00 -7.85 -23.69
CA LEU A 7 -8.01 -6.72 -22.76
C LEU A 7 -6.61 -6.39 -22.20
N ARG A 8 -5.58 -7.16 -22.56
CA ARG A 8 -4.22 -6.94 -22.05
C ARG A 8 -3.54 -5.84 -22.85
N VAL A 9 -3.13 -4.79 -22.15
CA VAL A 9 -2.31 -3.71 -22.72
C VAL A 9 -0.84 -4.01 -22.44
N SER A 10 -0.02 -4.07 -23.48
CA SER A 10 1.44 -4.24 -23.35
C SER A 10 2.04 -3.04 -22.62
N GLY A 11 3.03 -3.28 -21.74
CA GLY A 11 3.72 -2.21 -21.00
C GLY A 11 2.94 -1.54 -19.87
N ILE A 12 1.64 -1.83 -19.68
CA ILE A 12 0.82 -1.18 -18.64
C ILE A 12 1.38 -1.33 -17.22
N LYS A 13 2.11 -2.42 -16.95
CA LYS A 13 2.73 -2.64 -15.64
C LYS A 13 3.82 -1.61 -15.33
N ASP A 14 4.52 -1.10 -16.34
CA ASP A 14 5.61 -0.16 -16.11
C ASP A 14 5.07 1.21 -15.73
N THR A 15 4.00 1.66 -16.38
CA THR A 15 3.29 2.89 -16.01
C THR A 15 2.64 2.75 -14.63
N LEU A 16 2.00 1.62 -14.33
CA LEU A 16 1.42 1.38 -13.00
C LEU A 16 2.47 1.38 -11.88
N ARG A 17 3.67 0.83 -12.12
CA ARG A 17 4.77 0.91 -11.14
C ARG A 17 5.28 2.33 -10.96
N TRP A 18 5.31 3.13 -12.03
CA TRP A 18 5.68 4.54 -11.96
C TRP A 18 4.65 5.35 -11.16
N GLU A 19 3.36 5.18 -11.45
CA GLU A 19 2.26 5.83 -10.71
C GLU A 19 2.25 5.44 -9.22
N PHE A 20 2.51 4.16 -8.93
CA PHE A 20 2.59 3.69 -7.55
C PHE A 20 3.74 4.35 -6.78
N GLN A 21 4.91 4.53 -7.40
CA GLN A 21 6.04 5.22 -6.78
C GLN A 21 5.75 6.71 -6.56
N ARG A 22 5.21 7.37 -7.57
CA ARG A 22 4.80 8.78 -7.47
C ARG A 22 3.77 8.99 -6.36
N SER A 23 2.83 8.06 -6.21
CA SER A 23 1.82 8.12 -5.14
C SER A 23 2.45 8.04 -3.73
N GLN A 24 3.53 7.27 -3.56
CA GLN A 24 4.27 7.21 -2.29
C GLN A 24 4.92 8.55 -1.96
N GLU A 25 5.54 9.21 -2.95
CA GLU A 25 6.16 10.53 -2.79
C GLU A 25 5.14 11.59 -2.37
N ILE A 26 3.96 11.58 -3.00
CA ILE A 26 2.86 12.49 -2.65
C ILE A 26 2.35 12.20 -1.23
N LEU A 27 2.19 10.92 -0.87
CA LEU A 27 1.71 10.54 0.45
C LEU A 27 2.69 10.95 1.54
N LYS A 28 4.00 10.82 1.29
CA LYS A 28 5.06 11.30 2.20
C LYS A 28 4.94 12.79 2.52
N GLN A 29 4.49 13.60 1.57
CA GLN A 29 4.28 15.04 1.77
C GLN A 29 3.02 15.37 2.58
N ARG A 30 2.12 14.39 2.76
CA ARG A 30 0.80 14.58 3.39
C ARG A 30 0.64 13.86 4.72
N VAL A 31 1.47 12.86 4.99
CA VAL A 31 1.44 12.12 6.26
C VAL A 31 1.86 13.06 7.39
N GLY A 32 1.12 13.01 8.50
CA GLY A 32 1.49 13.75 9.71
C GLY A 32 2.64 13.09 10.48
N ASP A 33 3.04 13.70 11.59
CA ASP A 33 4.17 13.24 12.41
C ASP A 33 3.85 12.02 13.31
N GLY A 34 2.59 11.58 13.34
CA GLY A 34 2.12 10.50 14.21
C GLY A 34 2.35 9.09 13.63
N PRO A 35 2.10 8.05 14.44
CA PRO A 35 2.24 6.64 14.02
C PRO A 35 1.23 6.21 12.95
N PHE A 36 0.15 6.95 12.76
CA PHE A 36 -0.91 6.71 11.77
C PHE A 36 -1.07 7.89 10.82
N LEU A 37 -1.78 7.68 9.70
CA LEU A 37 -1.89 8.66 8.62
C LEU A 37 -2.44 10.02 9.06
N MET A 38 -3.30 10.02 10.08
CA MET A 38 -3.96 11.22 10.60
C MET A 38 -3.48 11.59 12.02
N GLY A 39 -2.33 11.09 12.47
CA GLY A 39 -1.75 11.39 13.78
C GLY A 39 -1.70 10.18 14.72
N GLU A 40 -2.09 10.38 15.97
CA GLU A 40 -1.95 9.37 17.05
C GLU A 40 -2.97 8.23 16.98
N ALA A 41 -4.14 8.48 16.41
CA ALA A 41 -5.21 7.51 16.35
C ALA A 41 -5.29 6.86 14.98
N MET A 42 -5.47 5.55 14.96
CA MET A 42 -5.74 4.83 13.73
C MET A 42 -7.16 5.11 13.23
N THR A 43 -7.28 5.31 11.93
CA THR A 43 -8.51 5.68 11.24
C THR A 43 -8.77 4.76 10.03
N VAL A 44 -9.86 5.01 9.30
CA VAL A 44 -10.20 4.26 8.08
C VAL A 44 -9.13 4.38 6.99
N PRO A 45 -8.54 5.56 6.70
CA PRO A 45 -7.41 5.69 5.78
C PRO A 45 -6.27 4.69 6.03
N ASP A 46 -5.99 4.36 7.29
CA ASP A 46 -4.91 3.44 7.63
C ASP A 46 -5.19 2.01 7.14
N ILE A 47 -6.46 1.58 7.24
CA ILE A 47 -6.92 0.29 6.73
C ILE A 47 -6.77 0.25 5.21
N ILE A 48 -7.21 1.31 4.53
CA ILE A 48 -7.17 1.41 3.07
C ILE A 48 -5.71 1.37 2.58
N LEU A 49 -4.83 2.18 3.17
CA LEU A 49 -3.42 2.19 2.79
C LEU A 49 -2.78 0.82 3.02
N THR A 50 -2.99 0.22 4.19
CA THR A 50 -2.47 -1.12 4.49
C THR A 50 -2.93 -2.13 3.45
N HIS A 51 -4.20 -2.10 3.06
CA HIS A 51 -4.72 -2.98 2.03
C HIS A 51 -4.03 -2.75 0.68
N CYS A 52 -3.93 -1.49 0.23
CA CYS A 52 -3.25 -1.13 -1.01
C CYS A 52 -1.77 -1.56 -1.02
N LEU A 53 -1.05 -1.39 0.09
CA LEU A 53 0.34 -1.87 0.25
C LEU A 53 0.43 -3.39 0.11
N GLY A 54 -0.51 -4.13 0.70
CA GLY A 54 -0.59 -5.59 0.55
C GLY A 54 -0.72 -6.04 -0.91
N TRP A 55 -1.63 -5.42 -1.67
CA TRP A 55 -1.79 -5.70 -3.11
C TRP A 55 -0.54 -5.31 -3.91
N GLY A 56 0.04 -4.14 -3.62
CA GLY A 56 1.27 -3.68 -4.27
C GLY A 56 2.43 -4.66 -4.08
N LEU A 57 2.64 -5.12 -2.85
CA LEU A 57 3.68 -6.11 -2.52
C LEU A 57 3.43 -7.45 -3.21
N ALA A 58 2.20 -7.96 -3.17
CA ALA A 58 1.84 -9.20 -3.87
C ALA A 58 2.04 -9.09 -5.39
N ALA A 59 1.83 -7.91 -5.97
CA ALA A 59 2.08 -7.60 -7.37
C ALA A 59 3.56 -7.27 -7.69
N GLN A 60 4.45 -7.33 -6.69
CA GLN A 60 5.87 -6.98 -6.78
C GLN A 60 6.12 -5.53 -7.23
N PHE A 61 5.27 -4.61 -6.77
CA PHE A 61 5.47 -3.18 -6.98
C PHE A 61 6.42 -2.65 -5.90
N PRO A 62 7.41 -1.82 -6.25
CA PRO A 62 8.42 -1.39 -5.31
C PRO A 62 7.86 -0.39 -4.30
N ILE A 63 8.04 -0.68 -3.00
CA ILE A 63 7.92 0.31 -1.93
C ILE A 63 9.28 0.99 -1.79
N LYS A 64 9.36 2.28 -2.11
CA LYS A 64 10.61 3.07 -2.07
C LYS A 64 10.75 3.89 -0.80
N GLU A 65 9.64 4.23 -0.17
CA GLU A 65 9.65 5.02 1.07
C GLU A 65 9.83 4.12 2.29
N CYS A 66 10.95 4.28 3.02
CA CYS A 66 11.25 3.46 4.20
C CYS A 66 10.14 3.50 5.25
N TRP A 67 9.49 4.66 5.42
CA TRP A 67 8.40 4.83 6.39
C TRP A 67 7.19 3.95 6.04
N LEU A 68 6.90 3.72 4.75
CA LEU A 68 5.81 2.82 4.34
C LEU A 68 6.10 1.36 4.69
N GLY A 69 7.37 0.95 4.65
CA GLY A 69 7.80 -0.36 5.13
C GLY A 69 7.54 -0.52 6.63
N ASN A 70 7.99 0.44 7.44
CA ASN A 70 7.73 0.45 8.89
C ASN A 70 6.23 0.47 9.20
N TYR A 71 5.49 1.31 8.48
CA TYR A 71 4.04 1.45 8.61
C TYR A 71 3.31 0.13 8.32
N TRP A 72 3.70 -0.56 7.25
CA TRP A 72 3.18 -1.88 6.90
C TRP A 72 3.40 -2.90 8.03
N GLU A 73 4.60 -2.93 8.62
CA GLU A 73 4.87 -3.83 9.74
C GLU A 73 4.02 -3.55 10.97
N ILE A 74 3.88 -2.27 11.35
CA ILE A 74 3.04 -1.84 12.48
C ILE A 74 1.61 -2.34 12.26
N MET A 75 1.07 -2.13 11.05
CA MET A 75 -0.31 -2.48 10.74
C MET A 75 -0.55 -3.99 10.72
N ARG A 76 0.40 -4.79 10.24
CA ARG A 76 0.30 -6.27 10.27
C ARG A 76 0.42 -6.88 11.66
N LYS A 77 1.15 -6.25 12.57
CA LYS A 77 1.30 -6.71 13.97
C LYS A 77 0.01 -6.58 14.77
N ARG A 78 -0.97 -5.82 14.29
CA ARG A 78 -2.25 -5.62 15.00
C ARG A 78 -3.06 -6.93 15.05
N PRO A 79 -3.58 -7.34 16.23
CA PRO A 79 -4.40 -8.55 16.34
C PRO A 79 -5.61 -8.57 15.42
N ALA A 80 -6.21 -7.41 15.15
CA ALA A 80 -7.34 -7.29 14.23
C ALA A 80 -6.96 -7.61 12.77
N TYR A 81 -5.75 -7.24 12.34
CA TYR A 81 -5.26 -7.58 11.01
C TYR A 81 -5.04 -9.09 10.89
N GLN A 82 -4.35 -9.69 11.86
CA GLN A 82 -4.06 -11.13 11.86
C GLN A 82 -5.35 -11.98 11.84
N ARG A 83 -6.37 -11.58 12.60
CA ARG A 83 -7.69 -12.25 12.54
C ARG A 83 -8.38 -12.12 11.19
N ALA A 84 -8.19 -10.99 10.50
CA ALA A 84 -8.77 -10.78 9.17
C ALA A 84 -8.02 -11.58 8.08
N GLU A 85 -6.70 -11.74 8.20
CA GLU A 85 -5.89 -12.57 7.29
C GLU A 85 -6.13 -14.07 7.48
N ALA A 86 -6.40 -14.53 8.71
CA ALA A 86 -6.62 -15.94 9.01
C ALA A 86 -7.95 -16.52 8.47
N ARG A 87 -8.74 -15.73 7.73
CA ARG A 87 -10.00 -16.15 7.10
C ARG A 87 -9.80 -16.42 5.63
#